data_AF-A0A485CI90-F1
#
_entry.id   AF-A0A485CI90-F1
#
_cell.length_a   1.000
_cell.length_b   1.000
_cell.length_c   1.000
_cell.angle_alpha   90.00
_cell.angle_beta   90.00
_cell.angle_gamma   90.00
#
_symmetry.space_group_name_H-M   'P 1'
#
loop_
_entity.id
_entity.type
_entity.pdbx_description
1 polymer ?
#
loop_
_entity_poly.entity_id
_entity_poly.type
_entity_poly.pdbx_seq_one_letter_code
_entity_poly.pdbx_strand_id
1 'polypeptide(L)' 'MSWIGVCDAEQVQEDFPYSGNIDGKEIGIYLIDGEYYALEDVCPMPTRC' A
#
# COMPACT_ATOMS: atom_id res chain seq x y z
N MET A 1 9.08 -7.28 -16.60
CA MET A 1 8.19 -7.09 -15.44
C MET A 1 8.70 -8.01 -14.35
N SER A 2 9.38 -7.46 -13.33
CA SER A 2 9.83 -8.22 -12.17
C SER A 2 8.89 -7.91 -11.03
N TRP A 3 8.39 -8.94 -10.34
CA TRP A 3 7.65 -8.77 -9.10
C TRP A 3 8.65 -8.47 -7.98
N ILE A 4 8.28 -7.57 -7.08
CA ILE A 4 9.07 -7.19 -5.91
C ILE A 4 8.22 -7.53 -4.69
N GLY A 5 8.81 -8.21 -3.71
CA GLY A 5 8.16 -8.46 -2.43
C GLY A 5 8.12 -7.17 -1.62
N VAL A 6 6.92 -6.75 -1.20
CA VAL A 6 6.68 -5.47 -0.50
C VAL A 6 6.53 -5.68 1.01
N CYS A 7 5.70 -6.65 1.41
CA CYS A 7 5.42 -7.00 2.81
C CYS A 7 4.86 -8.42 2.89
N ASP A 8 4.81 -8.95 4.11
CA ASP A 8 4.07 -10.19 4.38
C ASP A 8 2.57 -9.92 4.47
N ALA A 9 1.76 -10.91 4.06
CA ALA A 9 0.29 -10.81 4.07
C ALA A 9 -0.27 -10.56 5.48
N GLU A 10 0.41 -11.06 6.53
CA GLU A 10 0.02 -10.86 7.93
C GLU A 10 0.16 -9.41 8.41
N GLN A 11 0.94 -8.59 7.68
CA GLN A 11 1.12 -7.18 8.00
C GLN A 11 0.01 -6.29 7.45
N VAL A 12 -0.86 -6.82 6.58
CA VAL A 12 -1.98 -6.09 5.98
C VAL A 12 -3.28 -6.62 6.58
N GLN A 13 -4.09 -5.74 7.15
CA GLN A 13 -5.42 -6.06 7.65
C GLN A 13 -6.45 -5.16 6.97
N GLU A 14 -7.72 -5.60 6.90
CA GLU A 14 -8.79 -4.81 6.27
C GLU A 14 -8.93 -3.41 6.89
N ASP A 15 -8.76 -3.31 8.21
CA ASP A 15 -8.79 -2.04 8.93
C ASP A 15 -7.43 -1.30 8.95
N PHE A 16 -6.33 -1.99 8.63
CA PHE A 16 -4.97 -1.46 8.73
C PHE A 16 -4.19 -1.73 7.43
N PRO A 17 -4.21 -0.78 6.48
CA PRO A 17 -3.39 -0.89 5.28
C PRO A 17 -1.91 -0.77 5.64
N TYR A 18 -1.07 -1.40 4.82
CA TYR A 18 0.38 -1.33 4.96
C TYR A 18 0.93 -0.23 4.06
N SER A 19 1.73 0.69 4.60
CA SER A 19 2.47 1.71 3.84
C SER A 19 3.96 1.39 3.83
N GLY A 20 4.59 1.37 2.65
CA GLY A 20 6.02 1.10 2.51
C GLY A 20 6.68 1.87 1.37
N ASN A 21 8.00 2.04 1.44
CA ASN A 21 8.78 2.67 0.36
C ASN A 21 9.46 1.60 -0.50
N ILE A 22 9.13 1.57 -1.80
CA ILE A 22 9.72 0.67 -2.80
C ILE A 22 10.40 1.52 -3.87
N ASP A 23 11.72 1.37 -4.04
CA ASP A 23 12.51 2.11 -5.02
C ASP A 23 12.31 3.64 -4.96
N GLY A 24 12.12 4.19 -3.74
CA GLY A 24 11.89 5.62 -3.53
C GLY A 24 10.45 6.09 -3.76
N LYS A 25 9.52 5.19 -4.09
CA LYS A 25 8.08 5.47 -4.16
C LYS A 25 7.37 4.97 -2.91
N GLU A 26 6.53 5.80 -2.32
CA GLU A 26 5.62 5.36 -1.25
C GLU A 26 4.42 4.63 -1.87
N ILE A 27 4.18 3.40 -1.42
CA ILE A 27 3.12 2.51 -1.89
C ILE A 27 2.33 2.04 -0.67
N GLY A 28 1.01 2.15 -0.76
CA GLY A 28 0.05 1.57 0.18
C GLY A 28 -0.54 0.27 -0.36
N ILE A 29 -0.59 -0.76 0.48
CA ILE A 29 -1.25 -2.03 0.24
C ILE A 29 -2.52 -2.09 1.08
N TYR A 30 -3.65 -2.33 0.42
CA TYR A 30 -4.98 -2.35 1.01
C TYR A 30 -5.58 -3.74 0.82
N LEU A 31 -6.22 -4.25 1.86
CA LEU A 31 -7.02 -5.47 1.80
C LEU A 31 -8.50 -5.06 1.82
N ILE A 32 -9.23 -5.32 0.74
CA ILE A 32 -10.64 -4.95 0.60
C ILE A 32 -11.38 -6.17 0.08
N ASP A 33 -12.40 -6.63 0.80
CA ASP A 33 -13.21 -7.81 0.45
C ASP A 33 -12.35 -9.08 0.20
N GLY A 34 -11.21 -9.20 0.89
CA GLY A 34 -10.26 -10.31 0.74
C GLY A 34 -9.28 -10.20 -0.43
N GLU A 35 -9.33 -9.11 -1.21
CA GLU A 35 -8.44 -8.86 -2.34
C GLU A 35 -7.39 -7.77 -2.00
N TYR A 36 -6.17 -7.94 -2.51
CA TYR A 36 -5.07 -7.00 -2.28
C TYR A 36 -4.96 -5.95 -3.38
N TYR A 37 -4.93 -4.69 -3.00
CA TYR A 37 -4.77 -3.54 -3.89
C TYR A 37 -3.52 -2.76 -3.53
N ALA A 38 -2.69 -2.43 -4.53
CA ALA A 38 -1.52 -1.58 -4.36
C ALA A 38 -1.74 -0.22 -5.05
N LEU A 39 -1.55 0.87 -4.31
CA LEU A 39 -1.76 2.24 -4.76
C LEU A 39 -0.56 3.10 -4.32
N GLU A 40 -0.22 4.14 -5.08
CA GLU A 40 0.77 5.12 -4.60
C GLU A 40 0.21 5.82 -3.35
N ASP A 41 1.01 5.88 -2.29
CA ASP A 41 0.62 6.52 -1.02
C ASP A 41 0.80 8.04 -1.11
N VAL A 42 0.24 8.62 -2.17
CA VAL A 42 0.28 10.04 -2.46
C VAL A 42 -1.16 10.52 -2.49
N CYS A 43 -1.57 11.25 -1.46
CA CYS A 43 -2.86 11.90 -1.45
C CYS A 43 -2.88 12.96 -2.56
N PRO A 44 -3.73 12.84 -3.59
CA PRO A 44 -3.79 13.81 -4.70
C PRO A 44 -4.46 15.13 -4.28
N MET A 45 -4.94 15.23 -3.04
CA MET A 45 -5.64 16.41 -2.53
C MET A 45 -4.67 17.37 -1.82
N PRO A 46 -4.66 18.68 -2.19
CA PRO A 46 -3.62 19.61 -1.74
C PRO A 46 -3.81 20.17 -0.32
N THR A 47 -4.60 19.58 0.58
CA THR A 47 -4.74 20.16 1.93
C THR A 47 -5.22 19.16 2.98
N ARG A 48 -4.33 18.94 3.98
CA ARG A 48 -4.51 18.23 5.26
C ARG A 48 -4.63 16.71 5.20
N CYS A 49 -3.50 16.05 5.43
CA CYS A 49 -3.45 14.98 6.43
C CYS A 49 -3.34 15.62 7.82
#